data_AF-A0A7X8PTX6-F1
#
_entry.id   AF-A0A7X8PTX6-F1
#
_cell.length_a   1.000
_cell.length_b   1.000
_cell.length_c   1.000
_cell.angle_alpha   90.00
_cell.angle_beta   90.00
_cell.angle_gamma   90.00
#
_symmetry.space_group_name_H-M   'P 1'
#
loop_
_entity.id
_entity.type
_entity.pdbx_description
1 polymer ?
#
loop_
_entity_poly.entity_id
_entity_poly.type
_entity_poly.pdbx_seq_one_letter_code
_entity_poly.pdbx_strand_id
1 'polypeptide(L)' 'MKKCVIMPDSFKHTMTSIEICEIIARKIIQFYPDCQTIKIP' A
#
# COMPACT_ATOMS: atom_id res chain seq x y z
N MET A 1 3.98 6.73 -16.79
CA MET A 1 4.09 5.86 -15.60
C MET A 1 3.34 6.50 -14.44
N LYS A 2 2.35 5.83 -13.86
CA LYS A 2 1.64 6.33 -12.68
C LYS A 2 2.41 5.90 -11.42
N LYS A 3 2.50 6.79 -10.44
CA LYS A 3 3.07 6.48 -9.12
C LYS A 3 1.99 6.63 -8.06
N CYS A 4 1.98 5.75 -7.07
CA CYS A 4 1.07 5.81 -5.93
C CYS A 4 1.86 5.72 -4.63
N VAL A 5 1.74 6.75 -3.78
CA VAL A 5 2.33 6.76 -2.45
C VAL A 5 1.29 6.23 -1.45
N ILE A 6 1.68 5.27 -0.64
CA ILE A 6 0.85 4.55 0.31
C ILE A 6 1.35 4.91 1.72
N MET A 7 0.56 5.68 2.47
CA MET A 7 0.89 6.17 3.82
C MET A 7 -0.25 5.93 4.83
N PRO A 8 -0.66 4.67 5.07
CA PRO A 8 -1.68 4.34 6.04
C PRO A 8 -1.12 4.38 7.47
N ASP A 9 -1.98 4.61 8.45
CA ASP A 9 -1.67 4.31 9.86
C ASP A 9 -1.94 2.82 10.13
N SER A 10 -1.36 2.31 11.21
CA SER A 10 -1.61 0.98 11.77
C SER A 10 -3.05 0.83 12.31
N PHE A 11 -3.55 -0.40 12.31
CA PHE A 11 -4.71 -0.78 13.11
C PHE A 11 -4.22 -1.29 14.46
N LYS A 12 -4.36 -0.48 15.52
CA LYS A 12 -3.90 -0.84 16.87
C LYS A 12 -4.33 -2.25 17.27
N HIS A 13 -3.38 -3.02 17.81
CA HIS A 13 -3.54 -4.41 18.26
C HIS A 13 -3.99 -5.42 17.19
N THR A 14 -4.08 -5.02 15.92
CA THR A 14 -4.58 -5.89 14.84
C THR A 14 -3.58 -6.02 13.71
N MET A 15 -3.04 -4.89 13.21
CA MET A 15 -2.23 -4.88 12.00
C MET A 15 -1.27 -3.71 11.99
N THR A 16 -0.02 -3.98 11.62
CA THR A 16 1.03 -2.97 11.43
C THR A 16 0.76 -2.15 10.17
N SER A 17 1.30 -0.92 10.12
CA SER A 17 1.21 -0.07 8.93
C SER A 17 1.90 -0.69 7.71
N ILE A 18 2.95 -1.49 7.91
CA ILE A 18 3.61 -2.27 6.84
C ILE A 18 2.65 -3.28 6.22
N GLU A 19 1.95 -4.07 7.03
CA GLU A 19 0.99 -5.06 6.53
C GLU A 19 -0.14 -4.39 5.73
N ILE A 20 -0.61 -3.23 6.19
CA ILE A 20 -1.61 -2.42 5.48
C ILE A 20 -1.05 -1.91 4.15
N CYS A 21 0.19 -1.41 4.14
CA CYS A 21 0.87 -0.99 2.91
C CYS A 21 0.92 -2.11 1.87
N GLU A 22 1.21 -3.35 2.29
CA GLU A 22 1.24 -4.52 1.40
C GLU A 22 -0.13 -4.90 0.84
N ILE A 23 -1.18 -4.82 1.66
CA ILE A 23 -2.56 -5.08 1.21
C ILE A 23 -2.99 -4.05 0.18
N ILE A 24 -2.76 -2.77 0.46
CA ILE A 24 -3.11 -1.67 -0.46
C ILE A 24 -2.31 -1.79 -1.77
N ALA A 25 -1.00 -2.05 -1.71
CA ALA A 25 -0.17 -2.18 -2.89
C ALA A 25 -0.64 -3.32 -3.81
N ARG A 26 -0.96 -4.50 -3.26
CA ARG A 26 -1.51 -5.63 -4.03
C ARG A 26 -2.78 -5.25 -4.77
N LYS A 27 -3.68 -4.50 -4.12
CA LYS A 27 -4.93 -4.06 -4.74
C LYS A 27 -4.70 -3.01 -5.83
N ILE A 28 -3.75 -2.10 -5.63
CA ILE A 28 -3.37 -1.11 -6.66
C ILE A 28 -2.85 -1.82 -7.91
N ILE A 29 -1.92 -2.76 -7.77
CA ILE A 29 -1.36 -3.49 -8.92
C ILE A 29 -2.42 -4.32 -9.66
N GLN A 30 -3.45 -4.82 -8.96
CA GLN A 30 -4.56 -5.52 -9.60
C GLN A 30 -5.34 -4.65 -10.60
N PHE A 31 -5.50 -3.35 -10.33
CA PHE A 31 -6.24 -2.43 -11.22
C PHE A 31 -5.33 -1.56 -12.10
N TYR A 32 -4.08 -1.35 -11.67
CA TYR A 32 -3.06 -0.57 -12.35
C TYR A 32 -1.75 -1.36 -12.38
N PRO A 33 -1.61 -2.36 -13.27
CA PRO A 33 -0.45 -3.25 -13.30
C PRO A 33 0.89 -2.53 -13.45
N ASP A 34 0.91 -1.42 -14.19
CA ASP A 34 2.11 -0.62 -14.44
C ASP A 34 2.33 0.52 -13.42
N CYS A 35 1.58 0.52 -12.31
CA CYS A 35 1.70 1.53 -11.27
C CYS A 35 2.91 1.23 -10.38
N GLN A 36 3.80 2.21 -10.20
CA GLN A 36 4.85 2.12 -9.21
C GLN A 36 4.28 2.49 -7.83
N THR A 37 4.30 1.55 -6.89
CA THR A 37 3.87 1.79 -5.50
C THR A 37 5.07 2.17 -4.63
N ILE A 38 4.90 3.20 -3.77
CA ILE A 38 5.89 3.64 -2.78
C ILE A 38 5.21 3.54 -1.42
N LYS A 39 5.80 2.78 -0.50
CA LYS A 39 5.23 2.49 0.83
C LYS A 39 5.97 3.32 1.87
N ILE A 40 5.22 4.08 2.68
CA ILE A 40 5.75 4.81 3.84
C ILE A 40 4.89 4.35 5.03
N PRO A 41 5.30 3.26 5.69
CA PRO A 41 4.60 2.71 6.85
C PRO A 41 4.73 3.63 8.08
#